data_AF-A0A399PUT5-F1
#
_entry.id   AF-A0A399PUT5-F1
#
_cell.length_a   1.000
_cell.length_b   1.000
_cell.length_c   1.000
_cell.angle_alpha   90.00
_cell.angle_beta   90.00
_cell.angle_gamma   90.00
#
_symmetry.space_group_name_H-M   'P 1'
#
loop_
_entity.id
_entity.type
_entity.pdbx_description
1 polymer ?
#
loop_
_entity_poly.entity_id
_entity_poly.type
_entity_poly.pdbx_seq_one_letter_code
_entity_poly.pdbx_strand_id
1 'polypeptide(L)'
;MSEISRHLPLSQRASQPEAKVTGVWSDEIADVLDRTADLLASLDADGWEAASMCDGWTVRDVAGHIVWRVGASNAAMVRTAVGSMRRRPHLNPMHVMDDLSADEAARSPEDLVARIRAIAAEKRAGKGRKRLPELL
;
A
#
# COMPACT_ATOMS: atom_id res chain seq x y z
N MET A 1 -13.13 -40.89 -17.73
CA MET A 1 -13.03 -40.36 -16.36
C MET A 1 -14.40 -39.81 -15.99
N SER A 2 -14.91 -40.21 -14.83
CA SER A 2 -16.35 -40.38 -14.56
C SER A 2 -17.17 -39.07 -14.43
N GLU A 3 -18.30 -39.03 -15.12
CA GLU A 3 -19.34 -37.97 -15.19
C GLU A 3 -20.11 -37.71 -13.87
N ILE A 4 -19.73 -38.39 -12.79
CA ILE A 4 -20.44 -38.40 -11.50
C ILE A 4 -20.42 -37.03 -10.80
N SER A 5 -19.41 -36.18 -11.10
CA SER A 5 -19.27 -34.86 -10.47
C SER A 5 -20.38 -33.87 -10.85
N ARG A 6 -21.12 -34.08 -11.95
CA ARG A 6 -22.23 -33.21 -12.37
C ARG A 6 -23.49 -33.35 -11.52
N HIS A 7 -23.61 -34.40 -10.72
CA HIS A 7 -24.81 -34.71 -9.96
C HIS A 7 -24.65 -34.50 -8.44
N LEU A 8 -23.50 -34.01 -7.99
CA LEU A 8 -23.29 -33.68 -6.57
C LEU A 8 -23.91 -32.29 -6.28
N PRO A 9 -24.79 -32.15 -5.28
CA PRO A 9 -25.49 -30.90 -4.94
C PRO A 9 -24.60 -29.93 -4.14
N LEU A 10 -23.31 -29.91 -4.41
CA LEU A 10 -22.34 -29.06 -3.72
C LEU A 10 -21.97 -27.90 -4.64
N SER A 11 -22.59 -26.74 -4.38
CA SER A 11 -22.39 -25.44 -5.03
C SER A 11 -23.30 -25.16 -6.23
N GLN A 12 -24.48 -24.59 -5.96
CA GLN A 12 -25.26 -23.80 -6.94
C GLN A 12 -24.65 -22.39 -7.17
N ARG A 13 -23.37 -22.20 -6.87
CA ARG A 13 -22.70 -20.94 -7.21
C ARG A 13 -22.48 -20.96 -8.72
N ALA A 14 -22.98 -19.93 -9.40
CA ALA A 14 -22.70 -19.75 -10.82
C ALA A 14 -21.19 -19.95 -11.04
N SER A 15 -20.83 -20.82 -11.99
CA SER A 15 -19.45 -20.93 -12.48
C SER A 15 -19.09 -19.61 -13.15
N GLN A 16 -18.76 -18.61 -12.35
CA GLN A 16 -17.90 -17.53 -12.80
C GLN A 16 -16.62 -18.22 -13.30
N PRO A 17 -16.10 -17.88 -14.49
CA PRO A 17 -14.76 -18.32 -14.83
C PRO A 17 -13.89 -17.95 -13.64
N GLU A 18 -13.23 -18.94 -13.02
CA GLU A 18 -12.24 -18.66 -11.98
C GLU A 18 -11.29 -17.66 -12.62
N ALA A 19 -11.43 -16.38 -12.25
CA ALA A 19 -10.51 -15.36 -12.69
C ALA A 19 -9.15 -15.93 -12.34
N LYS A 20 -8.30 -16.16 -13.36
CA LYS A 20 -6.99 -16.78 -13.16
C LYS A 20 -6.39 -16.09 -11.94
N VAL A 21 -6.17 -16.83 -10.85
CA VAL A 21 -5.51 -16.27 -9.67
C VAL A 21 -4.09 -15.96 -10.14
N THR A 22 -3.87 -14.73 -10.59
CA THR A 22 -2.55 -14.31 -11.04
C THR A 22 -1.78 -13.79 -9.84
N GLY A 23 -0.45 -13.82 -9.93
CA GLY A 23 0.40 -13.17 -8.94
C GLY A 23 0.47 -11.64 -9.11
N VAL A 24 -0.28 -11.06 -10.05
CA VAL A 24 -0.26 -9.65 -10.42
C VAL A 24 -1.53 -8.99 -9.90
N TRP A 25 -1.37 -8.00 -9.03
CA TRP A 25 -2.46 -7.32 -8.31
C TRP A 25 -2.49 -5.82 -8.60
N SER A 26 -1.98 -5.41 -9.76
CA SER A 26 -1.71 -4.00 -10.03
C SER A 26 -2.97 -3.15 -10.10
N ASP A 27 -4.03 -3.66 -10.73
CA ASP A 27 -5.28 -2.93 -10.86
C ASP A 27 -6.01 -2.85 -9.51
N GLU A 28 -6.02 -3.94 -8.75
CA GLU A 28 -6.61 -3.97 -7.41
C GLU A 28 -5.88 -3.04 -6.43
N ILE A 29 -4.54 -3.02 -6.47
CA ILE A 29 -3.74 -2.10 -5.67
C ILE A 29 -4.03 -0.65 -6.09
N ALA A 30 -4.13 -0.36 -7.39
CA ALA A 30 -4.44 0.99 -7.87
C ALA A 30 -5.80 1.48 -7.37
N ASP A 31 -6.83 0.62 -7.41
CA ASP A 31 -8.17 0.96 -6.96
C ASP A 31 -8.23 1.25 -5.46
N VAL A 32 -7.49 0.49 -4.64
CA VAL A 32 -7.37 0.75 -3.20
C VAL A 32 -6.64 2.06 -2.93
N LEU A 33 -5.56 2.35 -3.69
CA LEU A 33 -4.81 3.59 -3.53
C LEU A 33 -5.65 4.82 -3.88
N ASP A 34 -6.45 4.77 -4.96
CA ASP A 34 -7.33 5.90 -5.31
C ASP A 34 -8.40 6.15 -4.24
N ARG A 35 -9.08 5.09 -3.77
CA ARG A 35 -10.07 5.23 -2.69
C ARG A 35 -9.47 5.78 -1.41
N THR A 36 -8.25 5.34 -1.09
CA THR A 36 -7.49 5.86 0.05
C THR A 36 -7.16 7.34 -0.15
N ALA A 37 -6.71 7.72 -1.35
CA ALA A 37 -6.40 9.11 -1.67
C ALA A 37 -7.65 10.01 -1.58
N ASP A 38 -8.80 9.53 -2.02
CA ASP A 38 -10.07 10.26 -1.94
C ASP A 38 -10.53 10.45 -0.49
N LEU A 39 -10.38 9.42 0.36
CA LEU A 39 -10.62 9.53 1.80
C LEU A 39 -9.69 10.57 2.42
N LEU A 40 -8.39 10.47 2.18
CA LEU A 40 -7.38 11.39 2.73
C LEU A 40 -7.61 12.84 2.26
N ALA A 41 -8.02 13.04 1.01
CA ALA A 41 -8.34 14.36 0.47
C ALA A 41 -9.57 15.01 1.11
N SER A 42 -10.43 14.22 1.78
CA SER A 42 -11.62 14.72 2.47
C SER A 42 -11.37 15.14 3.92
N LEU A 43 -10.18 14.83 4.47
CA LEU A 43 -9.83 15.16 5.84
C LEU A 43 -9.44 16.63 5.97
N ASP A 44 -9.83 17.23 7.09
CA ASP A 44 -9.33 18.52 7.53
C ASP A 44 -8.00 18.38 8.30
N ALA A 45 -7.45 19.50 8.77
CA ALA A 45 -6.17 19.51 9.47
C ALA A 45 -6.16 18.61 10.71
N ASP A 46 -7.24 18.62 11.49
CA ASP A 46 -7.36 17.78 12.69
C ASP A 46 -7.43 16.30 12.32
N GLY A 47 -8.13 15.94 11.23
CA GLY A 47 -8.18 14.59 10.71
C GLY A 47 -6.82 14.04 10.26
N TRP A 48 -5.95 14.89 9.70
CA TRP A 48 -4.60 14.50 9.30
C TRP A 48 -3.66 14.26 10.50
N GLU A 49 -3.81 15.03 11.56
CA GLU A 49 -3.00 14.93 12.79
C GLU A 49 -3.60 13.96 13.82
N ALA A 50 -4.78 13.39 13.55
CA ALA A 50 -5.41 12.40 14.41
C ALA A 50 -4.56 11.13 14.55
N ALA A 51 -4.58 10.53 15.75
CA ALA A 51 -3.90 9.27 16.01
C ALA A 51 -4.50 8.13 15.17
N SER A 52 -3.63 7.31 14.60
CA SER A 52 -4.00 6.12 13.82
C SER A 52 -4.00 4.85 14.70
N MET A 53 -4.35 3.71 14.09
CA MET A 53 -4.21 2.40 14.73
C MET A 53 -2.75 1.91 14.78
N CYS A 54 -1.84 2.57 14.08
CA CYS A 54 -0.40 2.32 14.20
C CYS A 54 0.10 3.14 15.40
N ASP A 55 0.57 2.44 16.44
CA ASP A 55 0.99 3.08 17.68
C ASP A 55 2.03 4.19 17.41
N GLY A 56 1.72 5.40 17.89
CA GLY A 56 2.58 6.58 17.75
C GLY A 56 2.51 7.28 16.39
N TRP A 57 1.67 6.81 15.46
CA TRP A 57 1.53 7.40 14.14
C TRP A 57 0.23 8.20 14.01
N THR A 58 0.31 9.36 13.39
CA THR A 58 -0.84 10.11 12.89
C THR A 58 -1.37 9.49 11.59
N VAL A 59 -2.53 9.94 11.11
CA VAL A 59 -3.01 9.62 9.76
C VAL A 59 -2.00 10.06 8.70
N ARG A 60 -1.33 11.19 8.92
CA ARG A 60 -0.28 11.70 8.02
C ARG A 60 0.92 10.78 7.91
N ASP A 61 1.35 10.19 9.02
CA ASP A 61 2.41 9.18 9.03
C ASP A 61 1.96 7.95 8.22
N VAL A 62 0.73 7.45 8.42
CA VAL A 62 0.21 6.33 7.63
C VAL A 62 0.25 6.63 6.12
N ALA A 63 -0.13 7.85 5.70
CA ALA A 63 -0.03 8.26 4.31
C ALA A 63 1.43 8.29 3.81
N GLY A 64 2.36 8.81 4.62
CA GLY A 64 3.79 8.79 4.35
C GLY A 64 4.33 7.36 4.17
N HIS A 65 3.93 6.44 5.04
CA HIS A 65 4.26 5.02 4.94
C HIS A 65 3.74 4.41 3.64
N ILE A 66 2.49 4.68 3.23
CA ILE A 66 1.95 4.18 1.96
C ILE A 66 2.79 4.67 0.78
N VAL A 67 3.11 5.96 0.74
CA VAL A 67 3.93 6.56 -0.33
C VAL A 67 5.29 5.86 -0.44
N TRP A 68 5.99 5.69 0.69
CA TRP A 68 7.27 5.00 0.70
C TRP A 68 7.14 3.51 0.36
N ARG A 69 6.27 2.80 1.08
CA ARG A 69 6.15 1.33 1.06
C ARG A 69 5.58 0.78 -0.23
N VAL A 70 4.73 1.54 -0.94
CA VAL A 70 4.09 1.09 -2.19
C VAL A 70 4.68 1.76 -3.43
N GLY A 71 5.13 3.02 -3.30
CA GLY A 71 5.71 3.79 -4.40
C GLY A 71 7.18 3.54 -4.67
N ALA A 72 7.98 3.17 -3.66
CA ALA A 72 9.41 2.97 -3.86
C ALA A 72 9.73 1.68 -4.63
N SER A 73 10.82 1.67 -5.40
CA SER A 73 11.42 0.43 -5.89
C SER A 73 12.16 -0.30 -4.77
N ASN A 74 12.41 -1.60 -4.91
CA ASN A 74 13.20 -2.36 -3.93
C ASN A 74 14.57 -1.70 -3.66
N ALA A 75 15.25 -1.22 -4.71
CA ALA A 75 16.53 -0.54 -4.58
C ALA A 75 16.41 0.80 -3.83
N ALA A 76 15.35 1.57 -4.10
CA ALA A 76 15.08 2.81 -3.38
C ALA A 76 14.80 2.55 -1.90
N MET A 77 13.98 1.54 -1.58
CA MET A 77 13.68 1.16 -0.20
C MET A 77 14.94 0.78 0.59
N VAL A 78 15.80 -0.07 0.02
CA VAL A 78 17.06 -0.45 0.68
C VAL A 78 17.94 0.78 0.91
N ARG A 79 18.07 1.65 -0.11
CA ARG A 79 18.87 2.88 -0.01
C ARG A 79 18.35 3.80 1.10
N THR A 80 17.04 4.04 1.15
CA THR A 80 16.44 4.92 2.17
C THR A 80 16.52 4.30 3.56
N ALA A 81 16.31 2.99 3.70
CA ALA A 81 16.44 2.29 4.98
C ALA A 81 17.88 2.36 5.52
N VAL A 82 18.88 2.09 4.68
CA VAL A 82 20.30 2.24 5.05
C VAL A 82 20.62 3.70 5.40
N GLY A 83 20.09 4.65 4.63
CA GLY A 83 20.22 6.08 4.92
C GLY A 83 19.60 6.47 6.27
N SER A 84 18.44 5.91 6.62
CA SER A 84 17.79 6.16 7.91
C SER A 84 18.63 5.60 9.06
N MET A 85 19.02 4.31 8.98
CA MET A 85 19.82 3.65 10.01
C MET A 85 21.14 4.37 10.31
N ARG A 86 21.76 5.00 9.29
CA ARG A 86 22.99 5.79 9.47
C ARG A 86 22.74 7.13 10.18
N ARG A 87 21.59 7.77 9.92
CA ARG A 87 21.23 9.08 10.50
C ARG A 87 20.63 8.93 11.91
N ARG A 88 19.88 7.85 12.12
CA ARG A 88 19.13 7.51 13.34
C ARG A 88 19.34 6.01 13.62
N PRO A 89 20.42 5.64 14.32
CA PRO A 89 20.70 4.24 14.60
C PRO A 89 19.73 3.68 15.64
N HIS A 90 19.01 2.63 15.26
CA HIS A 90 18.07 1.91 16.12
C HIS A 90 18.52 0.48 16.38
N LEU A 91 18.24 -0.04 17.57
CA LEU A 91 18.46 -1.46 17.89
C LEU A 91 17.37 -2.36 17.30
N ASN A 92 16.15 -1.82 17.11
CA ASN A 92 15.03 -2.50 16.49
C ASN A 92 14.82 -1.96 15.06
N PRO A 93 14.92 -2.79 14.01
CA PRO A 93 14.74 -2.36 12.63
C PRO A 93 13.31 -1.84 12.32
N MET A 94 12.32 -2.15 13.16
CA MET A 94 10.97 -1.60 12.99
C MET A 94 10.92 -0.08 13.09
N HIS A 95 11.81 0.55 13.88
CA HIS A 95 11.87 2.01 13.99
C HIS A 95 12.38 2.71 12.73
N VAL A 96 13.03 1.97 11.82
CA VAL A 96 13.37 2.50 10.49
C VAL A 96 12.11 2.82 9.69
N MET A 97 11.02 2.05 9.90
CA MET A 97 9.75 2.35 9.25
C MET A 97 9.13 3.62 9.80
N ASP A 98 9.18 3.82 11.12
CA ASP A 98 8.71 5.05 11.77
C ASP A 98 9.44 6.28 11.19
N ASP A 99 10.76 6.19 11.08
CA ASP A 99 11.57 7.29 10.52
C ASP A 99 11.23 7.60 9.08
N LEU A 100 11.06 6.58 8.23
CA LEU A 100 10.78 6.75 6.81
C LEU A 100 9.35 7.23 6.57
N SER A 101 8.43 6.76 7.41
CA SER A 101 7.05 7.24 7.47
C SER A 101 7.02 8.74 7.79
N ALA A 102 7.71 9.16 8.86
CA ALA A 102 7.81 10.55 9.28
C ALA A 102 8.56 11.43 8.25
N ASP A 103 9.65 10.94 7.67
CA ASP A 103 10.40 11.63 6.60
C ASP A 103 9.49 11.86 5.37
N GLU A 104 8.58 10.93 5.06
CA GLU A 104 7.58 11.14 4.01
C GLU A 104 6.48 12.12 4.43
N ALA A 105 5.96 11.97 5.65
CA ALA A 105 4.89 12.76 6.25
C ALA A 105 5.23 14.25 6.40
N ALA A 106 6.51 14.61 6.36
CA ALA A 106 6.96 16.01 6.34
C ALA A 106 6.43 16.82 5.11
N ARG A 107 5.95 16.15 4.06
CA ARG A 107 5.27 16.80 2.91
C ARG A 107 3.87 17.27 3.28
N SER A 108 3.31 18.20 2.52
CA SER A 108 1.92 18.64 2.77
C SER A 108 0.91 17.51 2.54
N PRO A 109 -0.26 17.54 3.19
CA PRO A 109 -1.36 16.62 2.92
C PRO A 109 -1.69 16.46 1.43
N GLU A 110 -1.73 17.57 0.69
CA GLU A 110 -2.05 17.60 -0.73
C GLU A 110 -0.98 16.88 -1.56
N ASP A 111 0.29 17.07 -1.22
CA ASP A 111 1.41 16.38 -1.86
C ASP A 111 1.38 14.87 -1.61
N LEU A 112 1.00 14.44 -0.40
CA LEU A 112 0.85 13.02 -0.07
C LEU A 112 -0.29 12.38 -0.88
N VAL A 113 -1.45 13.04 -0.94
CA VAL A 113 -2.59 12.60 -1.77
C VAL A 113 -2.19 12.51 -3.25
N ALA A 114 -1.53 13.54 -3.79
CA ALA A 114 -1.08 13.56 -5.17
C ALA A 114 -0.10 12.43 -5.48
N ARG A 115 0.81 12.13 -4.56
CA ARG A 115 1.76 11.01 -4.70
C ARG A 115 1.07 9.65 -4.67
N ILE A 116 0.11 9.43 -3.77
CA ILE A 116 -0.66 8.19 -3.72
C ILE A 116 -1.40 7.98 -5.05
N ARG A 117 -2.02 9.02 -5.62
CA ARG A 117 -2.67 8.96 -6.94
C ARG A 117 -1.68 8.68 -8.07
N ALA A 118 -0.49 9.28 -8.02
CA ALA A 118 0.55 9.00 -9.00
C ALA A 118 1.00 7.52 -8.95
N ILE A 119 1.16 6.96 -7.75
CA ILE A 119 1.47 5.54 -7.56
C ILE A 119 0.34 4.68 -8.12
N ALA A 120 -0.93 5.01 -7.85
CA ALA A 120 -2.07 4.30 -8.42
C ALA A 120 -2.04 4.29 -9.96
N ALA A 121 -1.75 5.43 -10.58
CA ALA A 121 -1.59 5.53 -12.04
C ALA A 121 -0.43 4.66 -12.57
N GLU A 122 0.70 4.61 -11.86
CA GLU A 122 1.82 3.73 -12.20
C GLU A 122 1.44 2.25 -12.12
N LYS A 123 0.67 1.85 -11.10
CA LYS A 123 0.18 0.47 -10.96
C LYS A 123 -0.74 0.10 -12.14
N ARG A 124 -1.68 0.96 -12.52
CA ARG A 124 -2.52 0.74 -13.73
C ARG A 124 -1.71 0.65 -15.02
N ALA A 125 -0.63 1.42 -15.10
CA ALA A 125 0.33 1.32 -16.21
C ALA A 125 1.22 0.07 -16.14
N GLY A 126 1.03 -0.81 -15.16
CA GLY A 126 1.82 -2.02 -14.96
C GLY A 126 3.27 -1.75 -14.58
N LYS A 127 3.57 -0.60 -13.97
CA LYS A 127 4.92 -0.19 -13.55
C LYS A 127 5.17 -0.52 -12.08
N GLY A 128 6.46 -0.62 -11.73
CA GLY A 128 6.90 -0.86 -10.36
C GLY A 128 6.65 -2.29 -9.86
N ARG A 129 6.54 -2.44 -8.55
CA ARG A 129 6.17 -3.69 -7.87
C ARG A 129 4.68 -3.97 -8.07
N LYS A 130 4.29 -5.24 -8.16
CA LYS A 130 2.97 -5.67 -8.63
C LYS A 130 2.37 -6.88 -7.90
N ARG A 131 2.96 -7.28 -6.78
CA ARG A 131 2.65 -8.53 -6.08
C ARG A 131 2.34 -8.23 -4.63
N LEU A 132 1.41 -8.99 -4.03
CA LEU A 132 1.00 -8.82 -2.63
C LEU A 132 2.12 -8.67 -1.59
N PRO A 133 3.30 -9.34 -1.69
CA PRO A 133 4.39 -9.13 -0.73
C PRO A 133 4.90 -7.68 -0.65
N GLU A 134 4.50 -6.83 -1.58
CA GLU A 134 4.82 -5.41 -1.57
C GLU A 134 4.06 -4.61 -0.52
N LEU A 135 2.99 -5.20 0.03
CA LEU A 135 2.11 -4.65 1.08
C LEU A 135 2.51 -5.11 2.50
N LEU A 136 3.45 -6.06 2.61
CA LEU A 136 3.95 -6.62 3.87
C LEU A 136 5.23 -5.91 4.30
#